data_AF-A0A2N2VJL9-F1
#
_entry.id   AF-A0A2N2VJL9-F1
#
_cell.length_a   1.000
_cell.length_b   1.000
_cell.length_c   1.000
_cell.angle_alpha   90.00
_cell.angle_beta   90.00
_cell.angle_gamma   90.00
#
_symmetry.space_group_name_H-M   'P 1'
#
loop_
_entity.id
_entity.type
_entity.pdbx_description
1 polymer ?
#
loop_
_entity_poly.entity_id
_entity_poly.type
_entity_poly.pdbx_seq_one_letter_code
_entity_poly.pdbx_strand_id
1 'polypeptide(L)'
;MKAIKILSLISFILIFIISVMFFGWWAMKDYFVFGDSRFDQVQWITAQPSDDKPCYRGDMAFDLKQRVLLRGMPRNIATILLGRPTWEDHGQIEYELGYCLWREHGLRLYFDDNDKLIRSRIAQH
;
A
#
# COMPACT_ATOMS: atom_id res chain seq x y z
N MET A 1 -10.57 -14.02 47.02
CA MET A 1 -11.46 -14.00 45.84
C MET A 1 -11.61 -12.62 45.18
N LYS A 2 -11.92 -11.54 45.93
CA LYS A 2 -12.09 -10.19 45.35
C LYS A 2 -10.82 -9.64 44.68
N ALA A 3 -9.65 -9.79 45.33
CA ALA A 3 -8.36 -9.35 44.78
C ALA A 3 -8.00 -10.05 43.45
N ILE A 4 -8.27 -11.36 43.35
CA ILE A 4 -8.02 -12.14 42.11
C ILE A 4 -8.92 -11.64 40.97
N LYS A 5 -10.20 -11.32 41.26
CA LYS A 5 -11.14 -10.74 40.29
C LYS A 5 -10.72 -9.35 39.82
N ILE A 6 -10.20 -8.51 40.72
CA ILE A 6 -9.69 -7.17 40.39
C ILE A 6 -8.43 -7.28 39.53
N LEU A 7 -7.48 -8.14 39.90
CA LEU A 7 -6.25 -8.34 39.15
C LEU A 7 -6.52 -8.86 37.72
N SER A 8 -7.47 -9.79 37.58
CA SER A 8 -7.88 -10.32 36.28
C SER A 8 -8.61 -9.27 35.43
N LEU A 9 -9.43 -8.41 36.04
CA LEU A 9 -10.06 -7.29 35.34
C LEU A 9 -9.02 -6.28 34.82
N ILE A 10 -8.04 -5.91 35.64
CA ILE A 10 -6.95 -4.98 35.24
C ILE A 10 -6.14 -5.57 34.09
N SER A 11 -5.77 -6.85 34.18
CA SER A 11 -5.04 -7.56 33.12
C SER A 11 -5.83 -7.60 31.81
N PHE A 12 -7.13 -7.88 31.88
CA PHE A 12 -7.99 -7.88 30.70
C PHE A 12 -8.06 -6.50 30.03
N ILE A 13 -8.25 -5.43 30.81
CA ILE A 13 -8.29 -4.06 30.29
C ILE A 13 -6.96 -3.69 29.63
N LEU A 14 -5.83 -4.04 30.25
CA LEU A 14 -4.50 -3.78 29.70
C LEU A 14 -4.28 -4.48 28.36
N ILE A 15 -4.60 -5.78 28.29
CA ILE A 15 -4.50 -6.57 27.05
C ILE A 15 -5.40 -5.97 25.97
N PHE A 16 -6.62 -5.57 26.35
CA PHE A 16 -7.56 -4.94 25.42
C PHE A 16 -6.99 -3.63 24.84
N ILE A 17 -6.44 -2.75 25.67
CA ILE A 17 -5.82 -1.49 25.22
C ILE A 17 -4.64 -1.76 24.29
N ILE A 18 -3.74 -2.66 24.66
CA ILE A 18 -2.57 -3.02 23.84
C ILE A 18 -3.02 -3.59 22.49
N SER A 19 -4.03 -4.46 22.50
CA SER A 19 -4.60 -5.04 21.28
C SER A 19 -5.16 -3.94 20.36
N VAL A 20 -5.96 -3.01 20.89
CA VAL A 20 -6.51 -1.89 20.11
C VAL A 20 -5.40 -1.01 19.53
N MET A 21 -4.37 -0.67 20.32
CA MET A 21 -3.24 0.12 19.82
C MET A 21 -2.47 -0.61 18.73
N PHE A 22 -2.22 -1.91 18.90
CA PHE A 22 -1.51 -2.73 17.92
C PHE A 22 -2.28 -2.84 16.61
N PHE A 23 -3.56 -3.19 16.66
CA PHE A 23 -4.40 -3.30 15.46
C PHE A 23 -4.65 -1.94 14.80
N GLY A 24 -4.79 -0.87 15.59
CA GLY A 24 -4.91 0.50 15.08
C GLY A 24 -3.67 0.94 14.32
N TRP A 25 -2.48 0.73 14.89
CA TRP A 25 -1.21 0.97 14.21
C TRP A 25 -1.10 0.13 12.93
N TRP A 26 -1.42 -1.16 13.01
CA TRP A 26 -1.31 -2.06 11.87
C TRP A 26 -2.24 -1.67 10.72
N ALA A 27 -3.45 -1.19 11.01
CA ALA A 27 -4.39 -0.69 10.01
C ALA A 27 -3.94 0.63 9.35
N MET A 28 -3.27 1.50 10.10
CA MET A 28 -2.85 2.82 9.61
C MET A 28 -1.43 2.85 9.03
N LYS A 29 -0.61 1.81 9.24
CA LYS A 29 0.80 1.82 8.82
C LYS A 29 0.97 2.19 7.35
N ASP A 30 0.12 1.67 6.46
CA ASP A 30 0.23 1.92 5.01
C ASP A 30 0.00 3.40 4.69
N TYR A 31 -0.92 4.07 5.38
CA TYR A 31 -1.15 5.51 5.24
C TYR A 31 0.05 6.34 5.70
N PHE A 32 0.69 5.93 6.81
CA PHE A 32 1.89 6.61 7.30
C PHE A 32 3.13 6.36 6.42
N VAL A 33 3.23 5.22 5.74
CA VAL A 33 4.37 4.88 4.86
C VAL A 33 4.24 5.50 3.47
N PHE A 34 3.04 5.43 2.89
CA PHE A 34 2.78 5.75 1.48
C PHE A 34 1.94 7.01 1.31
N GLY A 35 1.80 7.82 2.37
CA GLY A 35 1.09 9.09 2.33
C GLY A 35 -0.39 9.01 1.94
N ASP A 36 -0.95 10.20 1.71
CA ASP A 36 -2.35 10.43 1.35
C ASP A 36 -2.51 11.24 0.07
N SER A 37 -1.42 11.39 -0.70
CA SER A 37 -1.42 12.21 -1.91
C SER A 37 -2.38 11.60 -2.92
N ARG A 38 -3.22 12.46 -3.50
CA ARG A 38 -4.10 12.04 -4.59
C ARG A 38 -3.26 11.67 -5.80
N PHE A 39 -3.73 10.65 -6.51
CA PHE A 39 -3.12 10.23 -7.76
C PHE A 39 -3.19 11.37 -8.79
N ASP A 40 -2.02 11.80 -9.23
CA ASP A 40 -1.81 12.70 -10.34
C ASP A 40 -0.97 11.97 -11.38
N GLN A 41 -1.56 11.73 -12.55
CA GLN A 41 -0.91 10.98 -13.62
C GLN A 41 0.37 11.65 -14.11
N VAL A 42 0.39 12.98 -14.18
CA VAL A 42 1.57 13.72 -14.65
C VAL A 42 2.68 13.55 -13.62
N GLN A 43 2.39 13.81 -12.34
CA GLN A 43 3.38 13.62 -11.27
C GLN A 43 3.87 12.18 -11.22
N TRP A 44 2.99 11.19 -11.34
CA TRP A 44 3.37 9.78 -11.36
C TRP A 44 4.37 9.45 -12.48
N ILE A 45 4.09 9.89 -13.70
CA ILE A 45 4.93 9.60 -14.87
C ILE A 45 6.27 10.36 -14.76
N THR A 46 6.25 11.62 -14.33
CA THR A 46 7.46 12.46 -14.26
C THR A 46 8.25 12.31 -12.97
N ALA A 47 7.72 11.62 -11.96
CA ALA A 47 8.42 11.45 -10.69
C ALA A 47 9.70 10.64 -10.91
N GLN A 48 10.81 11.23 -10.44
CA GLN A 48 12.14 10.64 -10.46
C GLN A 48 12.66 10.53 -9.03
N PRO A 49 13.50 9.53 -8.74
CA PRO A 49 14.17 9.45 -7.46
C PRO A 49 15.07 10.67 -7.27
N SER A 50 14.95 11.33 -6.12
CA SER A 50 15.88 12.36 -5.66
C SER A 50 16.29 12.06 -4.22
N ASP A 51 17.45 12.58 -3.81
CA ASP A 51 17.96 12.40 -2.45
C ASP A 51 16.99 12.97 -1.40
N ASP A 52 16.28 14.04 -1.74
CA ASP A 52 15.26 14.68 -0.89
C ASP A 52 13.93 13.91 -0.84
N LYS A 53 13.62 13.13 -1.89
CA LYS A 53 12.37 12.38 -2.00
C LYS A 53 12.61 10.97 -2.56
N PRO A 54 13.17 10.05 -1.75
CA PRO A 54 13.46 8.68 -2.19
C PRO A 54 12.19 7.85 -2.47
N CYS A 55 11.06 8.17 -1.81
CA CYS A 55 9.74 7.56 -2.01
C CYS A 55 8.92 8.35 -3.04
N TYR A 56 9.49 8.61 -4.23
CA TYR A 56 8.97 9.57 -5.21
C TYR A 56 7.58 9.26 -5.77
N ARG A 57 7.21 7.97 -5.87
CA ARG A 57 5.87 7.50 -6.31
C ARG A 57 5.03 6.91 -5.18
N GLY A 58 5.66 6.54 -4.07
CA GLY A 58 4.99 5.87 -2.96
C GLY A 58 3.85 6.69 -2.36
N ASP A 59 3.98 8.02 -2.30
CA ASP A 59 2.96 8.93 -1.74
C ASP A 59 1.56 8.83 -2.40
N MET A 60 1.51 8.35 -3.65
CA MET A 60 0.27 8.15 -4.42
C MET A 60 -0.19 6.69 -4.44
N ALA A 61 0.66 5.76 -4.00
CA ALA A 61 0.39 4.32 -4.10
C ALA A 61 -0.81 3.89 -3.25
N PHE A 62 -1.02 4.55 -2.10
CA PHE A 62 -2.17 4.30 -1.25
C PHE A 62 -3.48 4.70 -1.96
N ASP A 63 -3.50 5.88 -2.59
CA ASP A 63 -4.66 6.35 -3.34
C ASP A 63 -4.98 5.47 -4.55
N LEU A 64 -3.93 5.08 -5.27
CA LEU A 64 -4.03 4.16 -6.40
C LEU A 64 -4.71 2.86 -6.00
N LYS A 65 -4.29 2.26 -4.88
CA LYS A 65 -4.86 1.02 -4.35
C LYS A 65 -6.32 1.19 -3.92
N GLN A 66 -6.69 2.33 -3.34
CA GLN A 66 -8.02 2.52 -2.75
C GLN A 66 -9.08 3.00 -3.73
N ARG A 67 -8.75 3.94 -4.63
CA ARG A 67 -9.75 4.68 -5.43
C ARG A 67 -9.60 4.52 -6.93
N VAL A 68 -8.39 4.26 -7.42
CA VAL A 68 -8.11 4.30 -8.86
C VAL A 68 -8.08 2.89 -9.47
N LEU A 69 -7.31 1.98 -8.89
CA LEU A 69 -7.08 0.63 -9.42
C LEU A 69 -8.15 -0.34 -8.93
N LEU A 70 -9.35 -0.17 -9.49
CA LEU A 70 -10.52 -0.96 -9.17
C LEU A 70 -10.48 -2.34 -9.84
N ARG A 71 -10.98 -3.35 -9.12
CA ARG A 71 -11.11 -4.71 -9.63
C ARG A 71 -11.92 -4.73 -10.92
N GLY A 72 -11.45 -5.48 -11.91
CA GLY A 72 -12.04 -5.57 -13.25
C GLY A 72 -11.46 -4.58 -14.26
N MET A 73 -10.61 -3.62 -13.81
CA MET A 73 -9.92 -2.70 -14.71
C MET A 73 -9.09 -3.46 -15.75
N PRO A 74 -9.27 -3.21 -17.05
CA PRO A 74 -8.45 -3.82 -18.08
C PRO A 74 -6.97 -3.45 -17.96
N ARG A 75 -6.06 -4.39 -18.23
CA ARG A 75 -4.59 -4.18 -18.18
C ARG A 75 -4.17 -2.98 -19.01
N ASN A 76 -4.69 -2.84 -20.22
CA ASN A 76 -4.37 -1.72 -21.11
C ASN A 76 -4.78 -0.35 -20.52
N ILE A 77 -5.90 -0.28 -19.79
CA ILE A 77 -6.33 0.96 -19.13
C ILE A 77 -5.40 1.29 -17.96
N ALA A 78 -5.00 0.28 -17.17
CA ALA A 78 -4.04 0.46 -16.09
C ALA A 78 -2.68 0.95 -16.63
N THR A 79 -2.18 0.39 -17.74
CA THR A 79 -0.90 0.80 -18.34
C THR A 79 -0.98 2.15 -19.06
N ILE A 80 -2.11 2.53 -19.64
CA ILE A 80 -2.32 3.89 -20.16
C ILE A 80 -2.27 4.91 -19.01
N LEU A 81 -2.86 4.57 -17.87
CA LEU A 81 -2.92 5.46 -16.72
C LEU A 81 -1.57 5.61 -16.02
N LEU A 82 -0.91 4.49 -15.72
CA LEU A 82 0.31 4.45 -14.93
C LEU A 82 1.58 4.55 -15.78
N GLY A 83 1.45 4.47 -17.10
CA GLY A 83 2.58 4.38 -18.01
C GLY A 83 3.23 3.00 -18.04
N ARG A 84 4.48 2.98 -18.50
CA ARG A 84 5.26 1.74 -18.65
C ARG A 84 5.61 1.15 -17.28
N PRO A 85 5.30 -0.15 -17.03
CA PRO A 85 5.71 -0.81 -15.79
C PRO A 85 7.23 -1.00 -15.73
N THR A 86 7.77 -1.07 -14.52
CA THR A 86 9.17 -1.41 -14.25
C THR A 86 9.44 -2.88 -14.58
N TRP A 87 8.47 -3.74 -14.27
CA TRP A 87 8.54 -5.17 -14.56
C TRP A 87 7.18 -5.69 -15.02
N GLU A 88 7.18 -6.62 -15.96
CA GLU A 88 5.98 -7.21 -16.55
C GLU A 88 6.16 -8.72 -16.77
N ASP A 89 5.13 -9.47 -16.41
CA ASP A 89 4.95 -10.90 -16.63
C ASP A 89 3.49 -11.17 -17.05
N HIS A 90 3.22 -12.37 -17.56
CA HIS A 90 1.95 -12.75 -18.18
C HIS A 90 0.72 -12.46 -17.30
N GLY A 91 0.81 -12.62 -15.99
CA GLY A 91 -0.30 -12.34 -15.06
C GLY A 91 -0.07 -11.15 -14.13
N GLN A 92 1.08 -10.47 -14.20
CA GLN A 92 1.49 -9.48 -13.21
C GLN A 92 2.26 -8.33 -13.83
N ILE A 93 2.05 -7.11 -13.35
CA ILE A 93 2.94 -6.00 -13.63
C ILE A 93 3.31 -5.29 -12.34
N GLU A 94 4.46 -4.65 -12.34
CA GLU A 94 4.96 -3.93 -11.19
C GLU A 94 5.52 -2.57 -11.56
N TYR A 95 5.18 -1.58 -10.74
CA TYR A 95 5.69 -0.23 -10.80
C TYR A 95 6.53 0.06 -9.58
N GLU A 96 7.77 0.47 -9.78
CA GLU A 96 8.64 0.92 -8.71
C GLU A 96 8.07 2.17 -8.02
N LEU A 97 8.07 2.17 -6.68
CA LEU A 97 7.64 3.29 -5.85
C LEU A 97 8.80 4.11 -5.28
N GLY A 98 10.00 3.53 -5.30
CA GLY A 98 11.23 4.06 -4.70
C GLY A 98 11.50 3.51 -3.30
N TYR A 99 12.39 4.18 -2.57
CA TYR A 99 12.80 3.83 -1.20
C TYR A 99 11.91 4.53 -0.18
N CYS A 100 10.90 3.80 0.31
CA CYS A 100 9.99 4.25 1.36
C CYS A 100 10.40 3.59 2.70
N LEU A 101 10.61 4.38 3.75
CA LEU A 101 11.11 3.89 5.06
C LEU A 101 12.35 2.98 4.93
N TRP A 102 13.37 3.43 4.20
CA TRP A 102 14.66 2.73 4.04
C TRP A 102 14.59 1.39 3.29
N ARG A 103 13.45 1.06 2.66
CA ARG A 103 13.29 -0.16 1.85
C ARG A 103 12.67 0.16 0.51
N GLU A 104 13.05 -0.62 -0.48
CA GLU A 104 12.48 -0.51 -1.82
C GLU A 104 11.07 -1.11 -1.83
N HIS A 105 10.13 -0.38 -2.44
CA HIS A 105 8.75 -0.80 -2.57
C HIS A 105 8.30 -0.75 -4.03
N GLY A 106 7.38 -1.64 -4.38
CA GLY A 106 6.76 -1.71 -5.69
C GLY A 106 5.25 -1.88 -5.60
N LEU A 107 4.51 -1.24 -6.50
CA LEU A 107 3.07 -1.45 -6.68
C LEU A 107 2.87 -2.57 -7.70
N ARG A 108 2.46 -3.75 -7.21
CA ARG A 108 2.21 -4.93 -8.03
C ARG A 108 0.72 -5.10 -8.31
N LEU A 109 0.38 -5.25 -9.59
CA LEU A 109 -0.96 -5.51 -10.08
C LEU A 109 -1.04 -6.94 -10.61
N TYR A 110 -2.15 -7.62 -10.31
CA TYR A 110 -2.38 -9.01 -10.71
C TYR A 110 -3.60 -9.07 -11.62
N PHE A 111 -3.48 -9.73 -12.76
CA PHE A 111 -4.50 -9.85 -13.77
C PHE A 111 -5.00 -11.29 -13.89
N ASP A 112 -6.24 -11.45 -14.35
CA ASP A 112 -6.79 -12.75 -14.75
C ASP A 112 -6.44 -13.09 -16.21
N ASP A 113 -6.86 -14.26 -16.67
CA ASP A 113 -6.64 -14.73 -18.04
C ASP A 113 -7.34 -13.86 -19.11
N ASN A 114 -8.26 -12.97 -18.70
CA ASN A 114 -8.93 -12.00 -19.58
C ASN A 114 -8.31 -10.60 -19.49
N ASP A 115 -7.09 -10.47 -18.95
CA ASP A 115 -6.38 -9.21 -18.73
C ASP A 115 -7.14 -8.21 -17.84
N LYS A 116 -7.93 -8.68 -16.87
CA LYS A 116 -8.63 -7.83 -15.92
C LYS A 116 -7.96 -7.84 -14.55
N LEU A 117 -7.86 -6.67 -13.94
CA LEU A 117 -7.26 -6.49 -12.63
C LEU A 117 -8.04 -7.27 -11.56
N ILE A 118 -7.41 -8.26 -10.94
CA ILE A 118 -7.98 -9.00 -9.81
C ILE A 118 -7.72 -8.26 -8.50
N ARG A 119 -6.47 -7.80 -8.31
CA ARG A 119 -6.00 -7.15 -7.09
C ARG A 119 -4.75 -6.31 -7.34
N SER A 120 -4.53 -5.33 -6.48
CA SER A 120 -3.32 -4.54 -6.36
C SER A 120 -2.70 -4.72 -4.97
N ARG A 121 -1.37 -4.76 -4.87
CA ARG A 121 -0.64 -4.91 -3.61
C ARG A 121 0.64 -4.09 -3.67
N ILE A 122 0.99 -3.47 -2.54
CA ILE A 122 2.32 -2.90 -2.36
C ILE A 122 3.24 -4.03 -1.88
N ALA A 123 4.22 -4.37 -2.71
CA ALA A 123 5.30 -5.29 -2.43
C ALA A 123 6.49 -4.53 -1.84
N GLN A 124 7.24 -5.21 -0.98
CA GLN A 124 8.48 -4.72 -0.40
C GLN A 124 9.57 -5.70 -0.84
N HIS A 125 10.70 -5.17 -1.31
CA HIS A 125 11.89 -5.95 -1.67
C HIS A 125 12.96 -5.91 -0.56
#